data_AF-A0A3N0GIJ0-F1
#
_entry.id   AF-A0A3N0GIJ0-F1
#
_cell.length_a   1.000
_cell.length_b   1.000
_cell.length_c   1.000
_cell.angle_alpha   90.00
_cell.angle_beta   90.00
_cell.angle_gamma   90.00
#
_symmetry.space_group_name_H-M   'P 1'
#
loop_
_entity.id
_entity.type
_entity.pdbx_description
1 polymer ?
#
loop_
_entity_poly.entity_id
_entity_poly.type
_entity_poly.pdbx_seq_one_letter_code
_entity_poly.pdbx_strand_id
1 'polypeptide(L)' 'MREPHSEEAIARGVAEHGAYRFAVNEPDEQCVVDIRWAALKAGRLLGVRLQVQMSFEEPLRVHVVISGAPRSDG' A
#
# COMPACT_ATOMS: atom_id res chain seq x y z
N MET A 1 7.09 18.13 -2.38
CA MET A 1 7.24 17.08 -3.42
C MET A 1 6.91 15.76 -2.74
N ARG A 2 5.73 15.18 -2.97
CA ARG A 2 5.38 13.86 -2.39
C ARG A 2 6.10 12.80 -3.21
N GLU A 3 6.98 12.05 -2.58
CA GLU A 3 7.59 10.90 -3.24
C GLU A 3 6.47 9.92 -3.63
N PRO A 4 6.33 9.55 -4.90
CA PRO A 4 5.45 8.46 -5.27
C PRO A 4 6.02 7.18 -4.63
N HIS A 5 5.22 6.50 -3.81
CA HIS A 5 5.58 5.20 -3.27
C HIS A 5 5.65 4.19 -4.43
N SER A 6 6.85 3.98 -4.99
CA SER A 6 7.03 3.08 -6.14
C SER A 6 6.70 1.64 -5.76
N GLU A 7 6.34 0.84 -6.77
CA GLU A 7 6.13 -0.60 -6.60
C GLU A 7 7.33 -1.32 -5.97
N GLU A 8 8.58 -0.90 -6.25
CA GLU A 8 9.78 -1.46 -5.65
C GLU A 8 9.92 -1.11 -4.16
N ALA A 9 9.61 0.13 -3.78
CA ALA A 9 9.67 0.55 -2.37
C ALA A 9 8.64 -0.21 -1.52
N ILE A 10 7.43 -0.39 -2.07
CA ILE A 10 6.38 -1.19 -1.44
C ILE A 10 6.82 -2.66 -1.34
N ALA A 11 7.30 -3.24 -2.44
CA ALA A 11 7.73 -4.64 -2.47
C ALA A 11 8.86 -4.90 -1.46
N ARG A 12 9.87 -4.03 -1.41
CA ARG A 12 10.96 -4.12 -0.44
C ARG A 12 10.46 -4.02 0.99
N GLY A 13 9.66 -3.02 1.32
CA GLY A 13 9.16 -2.85 2.68
C GLY A 13 8.27 -4.02 3.14
N VAL A 14 7.45 -4.58 2.25
CA VAL A 14 6.69 -5.80 2.57
C VAL A 14 7.61 -7.01 2.75
N ALA A 15 8.63 -7.19 1.91
CA ALA A 15 9.57 -8.31 2.03
C ALA A 15 10.41 -8.24 3.32
N GLU A 16 10.84 -7.04 3.72
CA GLU A 16 11.71 -6.82 4.87
C GLU A 16 10.94 -6.76 6.19
N HIS A 17 9.71 -6.22 6.19
CA HIS A 17 8.97 -5.91 7.42
C HIS A 17 7.58 -6.55 7.51
N GLY A 18 7.20 -7.36 6.52
CA GLY A 18 5.87 -7.96 6.39
C GLY A 18 4.76 -6.98 5.96
N ALA A 19 5.02 -5.67 6.02
CA ALA A 19 4.09 -4.63 5.59
C ALA A 19 4.80 -3.30 5.28
N TYR A 20 4.24 -2.54 4.34
CA TYR A 20 4.62 -1.17 4.01
C TYR A 20 3.57 -0.19 4.56
N ARG A 21 4.00 0.84 5.28
CA ARG A 21 3.12 1.78 5.98
C ARG A 21 3.49 3.21 5.64
N PHE A 22 2.50 4.03 5.34
CA PHE A 22 2.68 5.46 5.08
C PHE A 22 1.38 6.23 5.31
N ALA A 23 1.48 7.55 5.36
CA ALA A 23 0.33 8.45 5.51
C ALA A 23 0.27 9.44 4.34
N VAL A 24 -0.95 9.74 3.91
CA VAL A 24 -1.25 10.74 2.88
C VAL A 24 -2.12 11.81 3.50
N ASN A 25 -1.71 13.08 3.40
CA ASN A 25 -2.56 14.20 3.81
C ASN A 25 -3.46 14.61 2.64
N GLU A 26 -4.70 14.98 2.88
CA GLU A 26 -5.63 15.47 1.86
C GLU A 26 -5.64 14.58 0.58
N PRO A 27 -5.85 13.25 0.69
CA PRO A 27 -5.90 12.40 -0.50
C PRO A 27 -7.13 12.73 -1.35
N ASP A 28 -6.95 12.73 -2.66
CA ASP A 28 -8.04 12.70 -3.64
C ASP A 28 -8.33 11.26 -4.12
N GLU A 29 -9.35 11.11 -4.96
CA GLU A 29 -9.76 9.80 -5.49
C GLU A 29 -8.66 9.15 -6.34
N GLN A 30 -7.92 9.94 -7.12
CA GLN A 30 -6.85 9.42 -7.97
C GLN A 30 -5.70 8.86 -7.13
N CYS A 31 -5.36 9.52 -6.03
CA CYS A 31 -4.34 9.03 -5.09
C CYS A 31 -4.70 7.63 -4.55
N VAL A 32 -5.95 7.39 -4.22
CA VAL A 32 -6.42 6.07 -3.76
C VAL A 32 -6.26 5.01 -4.86
N VAL A 33 -6.56 5.36 -6.10
CA VAL A 33 -6.37 4.46 -7.26
C VAL A 33 -4.89 4.14 -7.47
N ASP A 34 -4.02 5.15 -7.44
CA ASP A 34 -2.59 5.00 -7.65
C ASP A 34 -1.95 4.10 -6.59
N ILE A 35 -2.34 4.27 -5.32
CA ILE A 35 -1.87 3.43 -4.21
C ILE A 35 -2.24 1.96 -4.44
N ARG A 36 -3.49 1.69 -4.84
CA ARG A 36 -3.97 0.33 -5.13
C ARG A 36 -3.23 -0.28 -6.32
N TRP A 37 -2.96 0.53 -7.34
CA TRP A 37 -2.21 0.10 -8.52
C TRP A 37 -0.74 -0.23 -8.19
N ALA A 38 -0.08 0.62 -7.41
CA ALA A 38 1.29 0.38 -6.95
C ALA A 38 1.38 -0.88 -6.07
N ALA A 39 0.42 -1.11 -5.17
CA ALA A 39 0.33 -2.34 -4.37
C ALA A 39 0.13 -3.59 -5.25
N LEU A 40 -0.69 -3.51 -6.30
CA LEU A 40 -0.89 -4.61 -7.24
C LEU A 40 0.42 -4.98 -7.96
N LYS A 41 1.15 -3.98 -8.45
CA LYS A 41 2.45 -4.18 -9.11
C LYS A 41 3.49 -4.74 -8.15
N ALA A 42 3.57 -4.22 -6.93
CA ALA A 42 4.46 -4.72 -5.88
C ALA A 42 4.17 -6.20 -5.56
N GLY A 43 2.90 -6.59 -5.50
CA GLY A 43 2.51 -8.00 -5.33
C GLY A 43 3.00 -8.90 -6.47
N ARG A 44 2.94 -8.41 -7.73
CA ARG A 44 3.49 -9.14 -8.88
C ARG A 44 5.00 -9.34 -8.76
N LEU A 45 5.74 -8.35 -8.28
CA LEU A 45 7.20 -8.46 -8.05
C LEU A 45 7.53 -9.51 -6.98
N LEU A 46 6.70 -9.61 -5.93
CA LEU A 46 6.89 -10.54 -4.83
C LEU A 46 6.32 -11.95 -5.09
N GLY A 47 5.56 -12.14 -6.16
CA GLY A 47 4.83 -13.39 -6.41
C GLY A 47 3.72 -13.67 -5.39
N VAL A 48 3.21 -12.64 -4.71
CA VAL A 48 2.14 -12.76 -3.69
C VAL A 48 1.04 -11.75 -3.93
N ARG A 49 -0.17 -12.06 -3.45
CA ARG A 49 -1.25 -11.08 -3.41
C ARG A 49 -1.04 -10.14 -2.23
N LEU A 50 -1.03 -8.84 -2.49
CA LEU A 50 -1.04 -7.81 -1.43
C LEU A 50 -2.46 -7.30 -1.18
N GLN A 51 -2.72 -6.91 0.06
CA GLN A 51 -3.93 -6.21 0.49
C GLN A 51 -3.57 -4.76 0.85
N VAL A 52 -4.52 -3.84 0.67
CA VAL A 52 -4.39 -2.43 1.04
C VAL A 52 -5.48 -2.08 2.04
N GLN A 53 -5.06 -1.67 3.24
CA GLN A 53 -5.94 -1.17 4.29
C GLN A 53 -5.75 0.35 4.41
N MET A 54 -6.86 1.08 4.53
CA MET A 54 -6.87 2.53 4.63
C MET A 54 -7.72 2.94 5.84
N SER A 55 -7.16 3.79 6.70
CA SER A 55 -7.88 4.39 7.83
C SER A 55 -7.83 5.91 7.73
N PHE A 56 -9.00 6.54 7.86
CA PHE A 56 -9.19 7.98 7.71
C PHE A 56 -9.18 8.63 9.10
N GLU A 57 -8.38 9.68 9.26
CA GLU A 57 -8.24 10.48 10.48
C GLU A 57 -8.50 11.96 10.20
N GLU A 58 -8.96 12.69 11.21
CA GLU A 58 -9.06 14.15 11.16
C GLU A 58 -7.76 14.83 11.62
N PRO A 59 -7.29 15.89 10.94
CA PRO A 59 -7.81 16.44 9.68
C PRO A 59 -7.39 15.59 8.47
N LEU A 60 -8.35 15.37 7.55
CA LEU A 60 -8.29 14.61 6.28
C LEU A 60 -6.95 13.91 5.98
N ARG A 61 -6.58 12.92 6.78
CA ARG A 61 -5.35 12.13 6.64
C ARG A 61 -5.73 10.67 6.47
N VAL A 62 -5.06 9.98 5.56
CA VAL A 62 -5.24 8.54 5.37
C VAL A 62 -3.95 7.83 5.72
N HIS A 63 -4.02 6.91 6.68
CA HIS A 63 -2.96 5.95 6.92
C HIS A 63 -3.20 4.72 6.05
N VAL A 64 -2.15 4.30 5.36
CA VAL A 64 -2.18 3.18 4.43
C VAL A 64 -1.28 2.10 4.97
N VAL A 65 -1.80 0.87 5.00
CA VAL A 65 -1.03 -0.34 5.29
C VAL A 65 -1.17 -1.28 4.10
N ILE A 66 -0.03 -1.65 3.50
CA ILE A 66 0.05 -2.65 2.44
C ILE A 66 0.75 -3.87 3.02
N SER A 67 0.13 -5.05 2.95
CA SER A 67 0.72 -6.30 3.48
C SER A 67 0.37 -7.50 2.60
N GLY A 68 1.00 -8.65 2.84
CA GLY A 68 0.54 -9.91 2.26
C GLY A 68 -0.91 -10.19 2.62
N ALA A 69 -1.69 -10.67 1.65
CA ALA A 69 -3.03 -11.19 1.92
C ALA A 69 -2.90 -12.51 2.71
N PRO A 70 -3.75 -12.76 3.72
CA PRO A 70 -3.78 -14.06 4.37
C PRO A 70 -4.01 -15.16 3.32
N ARG A 71 -3.28 -16.27 3.43
CA ARG A 71 -3.57 -17.45 2.62
C ARG A 71 -4.99 -17.89 2.92
N SER A 72 -5.84 -17.94 1.90
CA SER A 72 -7.13 -18.62 1.99
C SER A 72 -6.84 -20.12 1.93
N ASP A 73 -6.35 -20.67 3.04
CA ASP A 73 -6.22 -22.13 3.19
C ASP A 73 -7.65 -22.66 3.43
N GLY A 74 -8.30 -23.08 2.35
CA GLY A 74 -9.58 -23.77 2.32
C GLY A 74 -9.43 -25.18 1.78
#